data_AF-A0A0R3QII4-F1
#
_entry.id   AF-A0A0R3QII4-F1
#
_cell.length_a   1.000
_cell.length_b   1.000
_cell.length_c   1.000
_cell.angle_alpha   90.00
_cell.angle_beta   90.00
_cell.angle_gamma   90.00
#
_symmetry.space_group_name_H-M   'P 1'
#
loop_
_entity.id
_entity.type
_entity.pdbx_description
1 polymer ?
#
loop_
_entity_poly.entity_id
_entity_poly.type
_entity_poly.pdbx_seq_one_letter_code
_entity_poly.pdbx_strand_id
1 'polypeptide(L)'
;MFFLQECFEVERHAVLRAAEPDLRQYRIVEQCLNLPLWRIEVLPHVEPSGASPLWRTFIAGTTDDALDVLLSGEWQRVRVNVVLPAYVTQSTDSTYAVCTSIWSCRDHEGREGRQLVTDQGSFLEFPDEIDSETSRRTHQLWATRGHAKRRRLAVSMEGIL
;
A
#
# COMPACT_ATOMS: atom_id res chain seq x y z
N MET A 1 -12.05 -15.30 -27.65
CA MET A 1 -11.48 -13.95 -27.46
C MET A 1 -11.20 -13.82 -25.98
N PHE A 2 -9.93 -13.94 -25.58
CA PHE A 2 -9.49 -14.07 -24.19
C PHE A 2 -9.13 -12.70 -23.61
N PHE A 3 -9.46 -12.48 -22.35
CA PHE A 3 -8.77 -11.53 -21.50
C PHE A 3 -8.23 -12.31 -20.30
N LEU A 4 -6.91 -12.45 -20.26
CA LEU A 4 -6.16 -13.06 -19.17
C LEU A 4 -6.09 -12.01 -18.04
N GLN A 5 -6.60 -12.34 -16.86
CA GLN A 5 -6.32 -11.60 -15.63
C GLN A 5 -5.21 -12.38 -14.92
N GLU A 6 -3.99 -11.85 -14.91
CA GLU A 6 -2.89 -12.44 -14.15
C GLU A 6 -3.18 -12.30 -12.65
N CYS A 7 -3.49 -13.42 -12.01
CA CYS A 7 -3.50 -13.58 -10.56
C CYS A 7 -2.27 -14.40 -10.20
N PHE A 8 -1.38 -13.86 -9.37
CA PHE A 8 -0.32 -14.64 -8.75
C PHE A 8 -0.91 -15.37 -7.54
N GLU A 9 -1.29 -16.64 -7.73
CA GLU A 9 -1.57 -17.56 -6.62
C GLU A 9 -0.23 -18.12 -6.11
N VAL A 10 0.08 -17.87 -4.84
CA VAL A 10 1.12 -18.62 -4.13
C VAL A 10 0.57 -20.01 -3.85
N GLU A 11 1.10 -21.03 -4.53
CA GLU A 11 0.73 -22.43 -4.32
C GLU A 11 0.99 -22.85 -2.87
N ARG A 12 -0.07 -22.92 -2.05
CA ARG A 12 -0.08 -23.77 -0.86
C ARG A 12 -0.85 -25.03 -1.19
N HIS A 13 -0.08 -26.10 -1.36
CA HIS A 13 -0.47 -27.49 -1.50
C HIS A 13 -1.87 -27.85 -0.96
N ALA A 14 -2.71 -28.30 -1.90
CA ALA A 14 -3.60 -29.46 -1.81
C ALA A 14 -3.96 -29.97 -0.40
N VAL A 15 -5.07 -29.51 0.17
CA VAL A 15 -6.17 -30.33 0.70
C VAL A 15 -7.32 -29.34 0.95
N LEU A 16 -8.41 -29.43 0.20
CA LEU A 16 -9.80 -29.14 0.62
C LEU A 16 -10.70 -29.23 -0.63
N ARG A 17 -11.01 -30.46 -1.05
CA ARG A 17 -12.21 -30.71 -1.86
C ARG A 17 -13.41 -30.56 -0.94
N ALA A 18 -14.21 -29.51 -1.12
CA ALA A 18 -15.58 -29.45 -0.59
C ALA A 18 -16.43 -28.52 -1.46
N ALA A 19 -17.51 -29.10 -1.99
CA ALA A 19 -18.76 -28.54 -2.52
C ALA A 19 -18.83 -27.05 -2.93
N GLU A 20 -19.31 -26.82 -4.15
CA GLU A 20 -19.78 -25.51 -4.65
C GLU A 20 -20.70 -24.80 -3.64
N PRO A 21 -20.49 -23.50 -3.36
CA PRO A 21 -21.53 -22.64 -2.82
C PRO A 21 -22.07 -21.73 -3.92
N ASP A 22 -23.35 -21.92 -4.23
CA ASP A 22 -24.22 -20.89 -4.79
C ASP A 22 -24.34 -19.73 -3.78
N LEU A 23 -24.30 -18.49 -4.25
CA LEU A 23 -24.15 -17.22 -3.50
C LEU A 23 -22.70 -16.89 -3.09
N ARG A 24 -22.23 -15.73 -3.57
CA ARG A 24 -20.93 -15.10 -3.26
C ARG A 24 -20.74 -14.90 -1.76
N GLN A 25 -20.34 -15.95 -1.04
CA GLN A 25 -19.81 -15.86 0.31
C GLN A 25 -18.31 -15.63 0.20
N TYR A 26 -17.89 -14.37 0.19
CA TYR A 26 -16.50 -14.04 0.48
C TYR A 26 -16.25 -14.30 1.96
N ARG A 27 -15.84 -15.53 2.30
CA ARG A 27 -15.16 -15.79 3.57
C ARG A 27 -13.70 -15.40 3.38
N ILE A 28 -13.40 -14.11 3.52
CA ILE A 28 -12.03 -13.71 3.81
C ILE A 28 -11.81 -14.05 5.28
N VAL A 29 -11.25 -15.24 5.53
CA VAL A 29 -10.75 -15.64 6.85
C VAL A 29 -9.25 -15.72 6.72
N GLU A 30 -8.60 -14.60 6.98
CA GLU A 30 -7.34 -14.49 7.72
C GLU A 30 -7.14 -13.00 8.02
N GLN A 31 -7.77 -12.53 9.09
CA GLN A 31 -7.41 -11.26 9.69
C GLN A 31 -6.14 -11.53 10.49
N CYS A 32 -4.97 -11.26 9.91
CA CYS A 32 -3.76 -11.06 10.70
C CYS A 32 -4.01 -9.81 11.55
N LEU A 33 -4.56 -9.98 12.76
CA LEU A 33 -5.05 -8.93 13.66
C LEU A 33 -4.01 -7.86 14.02
N ASN A 34 -2.76 -8.02 13.58
CA ASN A 34 -1.64 -7.20 13.98
C ASN A 34 -0.98 -6.43 12.83
N LEU A 35 -1.54 -6.40 11.61
CA LEU A 35 -0.93 -5.64 10.50
C LEU A 35 -1.94 -4.77 9.75
N PRO A 36 -1.52 -3.60 9.22
CA PRO A 36 -2.37 -2.77 8.39
C PRO A 36 -2.81 -3.48 7.11
N LEU A 37 -4.10 -3.44 6.80
CA LEU A 37 -4.64 -3.96 5.53
C LEU A 37 -4.83 -2.82 4.54
N TRP A 38 -4.19 -2.92 3.39
CA TRP A 38 -4.19 -1.88 2.37
C TRP A 38 -5.25 -2.14 1.31
N ARG A 39 -6.00 -1.10 0.95
CA ARG A 39 -6.91 -1.07 -0.21
C ARG A 39 -6.48 0.05 -1.15
N ILE A 40 -5.95 -0.34 -2.31
CA ILE A 40 -5.39 0.57 -3.30
C ILE A 40 -6.30 0.54 -4.53
N GLU A 41 -6.85 1.68 -4.91
CA GLU A 41 -7.57 1.84 -6.16
C GLU A 41 -6.74 2.68 -7.12
N VAL A 42 -6.50 2.17 -8.33
CA VAL A 42 -5.76 2.89 -9.36
C VAL A 42 -6.60 3.03 -10.61
N LEU A 43 -6.47 4.18 -11.27
CA LEU A 43 -6.94 4.42 -12.61
C LEU A 43 -5.70 4.45 -13.51
N PRO A 44 -5.51 3.47 -14.40
CA PRO A 44 -4.39 3.46 -15.33
C PRO A 44 -4.49 4.60 -16.33
N HIS A 45 -3.36 5.05 -16.88
CA HIS A 45 -3.38 5.91 -18.05
C HIS A 45 -4.05 5.20 -19.23
N VAL A 46 -4.81 5.96 -20.01
CA VAL A 46 -5.53 5.45 -21.19
C VAL A 46 -4.50 5.03 -22.24
N GLU A 47 -4.52 3.75 -22.60
CA GLU A 47 -3.79 3.29 -23.78
C GLU A 47 -4.40 3.91 -25.05
N PRO A 48 -3.61 4.15 -26.10
CA PRO A 48 -4.08 4.75 -27.35
C PRO A 48 -5.16 3.92 -28.09
N SER A 49 -5.53 2.74 -27.59
CA SER A 49 -6.57 1.85 -28.12
C SER A 49 -8.01 2.39 -27.97
N GLY A 50 -8.21 3.52 -27.27
CA GLY A 50 -9.49 4.25 -27.23
C GLY A 50 -10.52 3.69 -26.24
N ALA A 51 -10.18 2.64 -25.49
CA ALA A 51 -11.03 2.15 -24.39
C ALA A 51 -10.98 3.11 -23.20
N SER A 52 -12.12 3.33 -22.54
CA SER A 52 -12.16 4.13 -21.31
C SER A 52 -11.41 3.40 -20.18
N PRO A 53 -10.55 4.09 -19.41
CA PRO A 53 -9.80 3.46 -18.34
C PRO A 53 -10.76 3.02 -17.24
N LEU A 54 -10.60 1.78 -16.77
CA LEU A 54 -11.37 1.23 -15.66
C LEU A 54 -10.54 1.29 -14.38
N TRP A 55 -11.20 1.61 -13.26
CA TRP A 55 -10.58 1.50 -11.94
C TRP A 55 -10.23 0.04 -11.64
N ARG A 56 -9.02 -0.16 -11.13
CA ARG A 56 -8.54 -1.45 -10.61
C ARG A 56 -8.38 -1.34 -9.11
N THR A 57 -8.73 -2.40 -8.38
CA THR A 57 -8.58 -2.47 -6.92
C THR A 57 -7.57 -3.56 -6.58
N PHE A 58 -6.63 -3.22 -5.70
CA PHE A 58 -5.64 -4.13 -5.13
C PHE A 58 -5.81 -4.14 -3.60
N ILE A 59 -5.57 -5.31 -3.02
CA ILE A 59 -5.50 -5.49 -1.57
C ILE A 59 -4.09 -5.98 -1.25
N ALA A 60 -3.43 -5.34 -0.28
CA ALA A 60 -2.08 -5.69 0.15
C ALA A 60 -2.03 -5.87 1.66
N GLY A 61 -1.26 -6.87 2.12
CA GLY A 61 -1.12 -7.19 3.55
C GLY A 61 0.06 -6.51 4.23
N THR A 62 0.97 -5.93 3.45
CA THR A 62 2.19 -5.26 3.93
C THR A 62 2.37 -3.91 3.26
N THR A 63 3.16 -3.01 3.85
CA THR A 63 3.51 -1.74 3.21
C THR A 63 4.37 -1.94 1.97
N ASP A 64 5.24 -2.95 1.94
CA ASP A 64 6.09 -3.21 0.76
C ASP A 64 5.26 -3.70 -0.44
N ASP A 65 4.32 -4.64 -0.25
CA ASP A 65 3.38 -5.04 -1.32
C ASP A 65 2.55 -3.85 -1.82
N ALA A 66 2.15 -2.96 -0.89
CA ALA A 66 1.45 -1.74 -1.25
C ALA A 66 2.33 -0.82 -2.09
N LEU A 67 3.60 -0.63 -1.70
CA LEU A 67 4.57 0.17 -2.45
C LEU A 67 4.83 -0.41 -3.85
N ASP A 68 4.92 -1.73 -4.00
CA ASP A 68 5.07 -2.37 -5.31
C ASP A 68 3.92 -2.01 -6.24
N VAL A 69 2.67 -2.04 -5.78
CA VAL A 69 1.52 -1.58 -6.57
C VAL A 69 1.63 -0.07 -6.87
N LEU A 70 1.99 0.74 -5.88
CA LEU A 70 2.03 2.20 -6.01
C LEU A 70 3.14 2.70 -6.94
N LEU A 71 4.24 1.94 -7.06
CA LEU A 71 5.44 2.31 -7.81
C LEU A 71 5.58 1.56 -9.14
N SER A 72 4.88 0.45 -9.36
CA SER A 72 5.00 -0.38 -10.57
C SER A 72 4.42 0.23 -11.84
N GLY A 73 3.55 1.24 -11.75
CA GLY A 73 2.82 1.76 -12.90
C GLY A 73 2.71 3.27 -12.97
N GLU A 74 2.55 3.79 -14.18
CA GLU A 74 2.10 5.16 -14.40
C GLU A 74 0.58 5.23 -14.20
N TRP A 75 0.17 5.57 -12.98
CA TRP A 75 -1.23 5.73 -12.63
C TRP A 75 -1.72 7.15 -12.89
N GLN A 76 -2.84 7.28 -13.60
CA GLN A 76 -3.50 8.57 -13.79
C GLN A 76 -4.05 9.10 -12.46
N ARG A 77 -4.67 8.21 -11.67
CA ARG A 77 -5.18 8.50 -10.32
C ARG A 77 -4.94 7.31 -9.42
N VAL A 78 -4.70 7.59 -8.15
CA VAL A 78 -4.51 6.58 -7.10
C VAL A 78 -5.29 7.02 -5.87
N ARG A 79 -5.98 6.07 -5.23
CA ARG A 79 -6.57 6.22 -3.90
C ARG A 79 -6.03 5.11 -3.04
N VAL A 80 -5.48 5.47 -1.88
CA VAL A 80 -4.90 4.52 -0.94
C VAL A 80 -5.64 4.66 0.36
N ASN A 81 -6.25 3.58 0.79
CA ASN A 81 -6.86 3.48 2.09
C ASN A 81 -6.19 2.35 2.85
N VAL A 82 -6.13 2.49 4.16
CA VAL A 82 -5.55 1.50 5.05
C VAL A 82 -6.51 1.27 6.21
N VAL A 83 -6.77 0.00 6.51
CA VAL A 83 -7.42 -0.41 7.74
C VAL A 83 -6.32 -0.54 8.78
N LEU A 84 -6.28 0.43 9.70
CA LEU A 84 -5.34 0.46 10.81
C LEU A 84 -5.88 -0.42 11.94
N PRO A 85 -5.08 -1.36 12.47
CA PRO A 85 -5.43 -2.09 13.67
C PRO A 85 -5.62 -1.17 14.88
N ALA A 86 -6.48 -1.59 15.81
CA ALA A 86 -6.83 -0.82 17.00
C ALA A 86 -5.61 -0.40 17.85
N TYR A 87 -4.58 -1.25 17.93
CA TYR A 87 -3.36 -0.95 18.69
C TYR A 87 -2.54 0.21 18.10
N VAL A 88 -2.59 0.40 16.77
CA VAL A 88 -1.89 1.49 16.06
C VAL A 88 -2.53 2.83 16.37
N THR A 89 -3.86 2.86 16.44
CA THR A 89 -4.65 4.08 16.66
C THR A 89 -5.01 4.32 18.12
N GLN A 90 -4.59 3.43 19.05
CA GLN A 90 -5.00 3.44 20.46
C GLN A 90 -6.53 3.50 20.64
N SER A 91 -7.26 2.89 19.72
CA SER A 91 -8.73 2.83 19.69
C SER A 91 -9.24 1.47 20.15
N THR A 92 -10.55 1.35 20.36
CA THR A 92 -11.20 0.06 20.64
C THR A 92 -11.39 -0.79 19.39
N ASP A 93 -11.51 -0.14 18.23
CA ASP A 93 -11.85 -0.75 16.95
C ASP A 93 -10.80 -0.41 15.89
N SER A 94 -10.73 -1.23 14.84
CA SER A 94 -9.92 -0.92 13.66
C SER A 94 -10.45 0.34 12.96
N THR A 95 -9.53 1.19 12.50
CA THR A 95 -9.88 2.46 11.87
C THR A 95 -9.63 2.40 10.37
N TYR A 96 -10.60 2.81 9.56
CA TYR A 96 -10.39 3.03 8.13
C TYR A 96 -9.82 4.43 7.90
N ALA A 97 -8.65 4.53 7.28
CA ALA A 97 -7.95 5.79 7.07
C ALA A 97 -7.50 5.96 5.61
N VAL A 98 -7.47 7.20 5.13
CA VAL A 98 -6.92 7.58 3.83
C VAL A 98 -5.43 7.80 3.98
N CYS A 99 -4.61 6.99 3.32
CA CYS A 99 -3.16 7.18 3.31
C CYS A 99 -2.77 8.27 2.32
N THR A 100 -2.03 9.26 2.81
CA THR A 100 -1.60 10.45 2.04
C THR A 100 -0.13 10.39 1.66
N SER A 101 0.72 9.74 2.45
CA SER A 101 2.12 9.48 2.10
C SER A 101 2.72 8.34 2.90
N ILE A 102 3.77 7.73 2.35
CA ILE A 102 4.59 6.69 2.98
C ILE A 102 6.03 7.18 2.96
N TRP A 103 6.68 7.13 4.12
CA TRP A 103 8.07 7.56 4.30
C TRP A 103 8.92 6.39 4.79
N SER A 104 10.16 6.34 4.34
CA SER A 104 11.22 5.68 5.08
C SER A 104 11.58 6.53 6.29
N CYS A 105 11.76 5.90 7.44
CA CYS A 105 12.24 6.53 8.65
C CYS A 105 13.45 5.77 9.20
N ARG A 106 14.24 6.49 10.00
CA ARG A 106 15.38 5.92 10.73
C ARG A 106 15.42 6.49 12.14
N ASP A 107 15.70 5.66 13.14
CA ASP A 107 15.92 6.11 14.52
C ASP A 107 17.41 6.45 14.80
N HIS A 108 17.71 6.77 16.06
CA HIS A 108 19.07 7.14 16.48
C HIS A 108 20.04 5.95 16.49
N GLU A 109 19.54 4.72 16.63
CA GLU A 109 20.33 3.48 16.56
C GLU A 109 20.59 3.06 15.10
N GLY A 110 19.96 3.74 14.15
CA GLY A 110 20.10 3.47 12.72
C GLY A 110 19.12 2.43 12.18
N ARG A 111 18.16 1.98 13.00
CA ARG A 111 17.10 1.05 12.57
C ARG A 111 16.17 1.76 11.59
N GLU A 112 15.78 1.05 10.55
CA GLU A 112 14.93 1.59 9.49
C GLU A 112 13.52 1.01 9.54
N GLY A 113 12.56 1.79 9.08
CA GLY A 113 11.25 1.24 8.72
C GLY A 113 10.37 2.26 8.02
N ARG A 114 9.06 2.08 8.20
CA ARG A 114 8.05 2.81 7.45
C ARG A 114 7.18 3.64 8.37
N GLN A 115 6.98 4.90 7.98
CA GLN A 115 5.97 5.76 8.56
C GLN A 115 4.87 6.03 7.55
N LEU A 116 3.65 5.65 7.91
CA LEU A 116 2.41 5.91 7.19
C LEU A 116 1.86 7.25 7.66
N VAL A 117 1.53 8.15 6.74
CA VAL A 117 0.81 9.40 7.03
C VAL A 117 -0.58 9.26 6.48
N THR A 118 -1.58 9.42 7.34
CA THR A 118 -3.00 9.27 7.01
C THR A 118 -3.78 10.51 7.44
N ASP A 119 -5.05 10.57 7.07
CA ASP A 119 -6.01 11.55 7.58
C ASP A 119 -6.33 11.38 9.08
N GLN A 120 -5.99 10.22 9.68
CA GLN A 120 -6.16 9.93 11.11
C GLN A 120 -4.88 10.11 11.94
N GLY A 121 -3.76 10.51 11.30
CA GLY A 121 -2.48 10.69 11.99
C GLY A 121 -1.31 10.02 11.28
N SER A 122 -0.15 10.02 11.92
CA SER A 122 1.06 9.37 11.43
C SER A 122 1.40 8.16 12.30
N PHE A 123 1.69 7.03 11.67
CA PHE A 123 1.87 5.74 12.32
C PHE A 123 3.14 5.06 11.82
N LEU A 124 3.87 4.40 12.71
CA LEU A 124 4.93 3.48 12.30
C LEU A 124 4.33 2.10 12.03
N GLU A 125 4.82 1.43 11.00
CA GLU A 125 4.35 0.07 10.66
C GLU A 125 4.72 -0.94 11.76
N PHE A 126 5.92 -0.82 12.31
CA PHE A 126 6.46 -1.67 13.38
C PHE A 126 6.97 -0.80 14.53
N PRO A 127 6.07 -0.28 15.40
CA PRO A 127 6.47 0.63 16.48
C PRO A 127 7.33 -0.04 17.55
N ASP A 128 7.30 -1.37 17.65
CA ASP A 128 8.14 -2.13 18.59
C ASP A 128 9.58 -2.30 18.07
N GLU A 129 9.81 -2.12 16.77
CA GLU A 129 11.12 -2.28 16.13
C GLU A 129 11.88 -0.96 16.01
N ILE A 130 11.18 0.17 16.07
CA ILE A 130 11.73 1.51 15.85
C ILE A 130 11.21 2.43 16.94
N ASP A 131 12.13 3.11 17.62
CA ASP A 131 11.77 4.10 18.61
C ASP A 131 11.05 5.29 17.96
N SER A 132 9.74 5.35 18.20
CA SER A 132 8.86 6.39 17.65
C SER A 132 9.24 7.81 18.07
N GLU A 133 9.83 8.00 19.26
CA GLU A 133 10.20 9.31 19.79
C GLU A 133 11.43 9.87 19.09
N THR A 134 12.37 8.99 18.72
CA THR A 134 13.63 9.39 18.07
C THR A 134 13.62 9.19 16.56
N SER A 135 12.60 8.52 16.02
CA SER A 135 12.45 8.28 14.58
C SER A 135 12.33 9.58 13.79
N ARG A 136 13.05 9.65 12.66
CA ARG A 136 12.99 10.78 11.72
C ARG A 136 12.70 10.28 10.31
N ARG A 137 11.84 11.00 9.60
CA ARG A 137 11.59 10.77 8.16
C ARG A 137 12.88 11.06 7.38
N THR A 138 13.31 10.10 6.58
CA THR A 138 14.52 10.21 5.77
C THR A 138 14.18 10.40 4.30
N HIS A 139 13.33 9.54 3.74
CA HIS A 139 12.99 9.54 2.32
C HIS A 139 11.49 9.35 2.10
N GLN A 140 10.87 10.15 1.24
CA GLN A 140 9.47 9.96 0.85
C GLN A 140 9.38 8.88 -0.22
N LEU A 141 8.80 7.74 0.12
CA LEU A 141 8.65 6.62 -0.81
C LEU A 141 7.45 6.83 -1.74
N TRP A 142 6.36 7.37 -1.18
CA TRP A 142 5.15 7.65 -1.95
C TRP A 142 4.35 8.80 -1.33
N ALA A 143 3.57 9.50 -2.16
CA ALA A 143 2.59 10.48 -1.72
C ALA A 143 1.43 10.62 -2.71
N THR A 144 0.23 10.84 -2.18
CA THR A 144 -0.89 11.31 -3.00
C THR A 144 -0.50 12.63 -3.67
N ARG A 145 -0.67 12.70 -4.99
CA ARG A 145 -0.49 13.95 -5.73
C ARG A 145 -1.66 14.90 -5.46
N GLY A 146 -1.65 15.59 -4.32
CA GLY A 146 -2.52 16.74 -4.08
C GLY A 146 -1.94 17.98 -4.76
N HIS A 147 -2.52 18.41 -5.90
CA HIS A 147 -2.48 19.75 -6.55
C HIS A 147 -1.21 20.65 -6.55
N ALA A 148 -0.03 20.21 -6.11
CA ALA A 148 1.18 21.04 -6.08
C ALA A 148 2.33 20.36 -6.85
N LYS A 149 2.60 20.94 -8.02
CA LYS A 149 3.84 20.93 -8.83
C LYS A 149 4.66 19.64 -8.86
N ARG A 150 4.71 19.06 -10.07
CA ARG A 150 5.83 18.26 -10.61
C ARG A 150 7.16 18.65 -9.95
N ARG A 151 7.68 17.81 -9.06
CA ARG A 151 9.12 17.63 -8.95
C ARG A 151 9.46 16.37 -9.72
N ARG A 152 9.94 16.57 -10.95
CA ARG A 152 10.84 15.61 -11.58
C ARG A 152 12.02 15.51 -10.61
N LEU A 153 12.20 14.36 -9.96
CA LEU A 153 13.54 13.94 -9.56
C LEU A 153 14.26 13.58 -10.87
N ALA A 154 14.83 14.60 -11.49
CA ALA A 154 15.97 14.38 -12.37
C ALA A 154 17.11 14.00 -11.43
N VAL A 155 17.45 12.71 -11.38
CA VAL A 155 18.74 12.28 -10.87
C VAL A 155 19.77 12.79 -11.87
N SER A 156 20.38 13.92 -11.55
CA SER A 156 21.60 14.40 -12.19
C SER A 156 22.72 13.45 -11.74
N MET A 157 23.13 12.54 -12.62
CA MET A 157 24.48 11.98 -12.53
C MET A 157 25.42 12.96 -13.22
N GLU A 158 25.90 13.94 -12.46
CA GLU A 158 27.15 14.61 -12.78
C GLU A 158 28.13 14.39 -11.64
N GLY A 159 29.27 13.79 -11.98
CA GLY A 159 30.54 14.04 -11.32
C GLY A 159 30.89 13.13 -10.16
N ILE A 160 31.58 12.02 -10.46
CA ILE A 160 32.84 11.71 -9.78
C ILE A 160 33.86 11.35 -10.87
N LEU A 161 34.98 12.05 -10.80
CA LEU A 161 36.19 11.98 -11.64
C LEU A 161 36.80 10.58 -11.70
#